data_AF-A6RGT0-F1
#
_entry.id   AF-A6RGT0-F1
#
_cell.length_a   1.000
_cell.length_b   1.000
_cell.length_c   1.000
_cell.angle_alpha   90.00
_cell.angle_beta   90.00
_cell.angle_gamma   90.00
#
_symmetry.space_group_name_H-M   'P 1'
#
loop_
_entity.id
_entity.type
_entity.pdbx_description
1 polymer ?
#
loop_
_entity_poly.entity_id
_entity_poly.type
_entity_poly.pdbx_seq_one_letter_code
_entity_poly.pdbx_strand_id
1 'polypeptide(L)'
;MPPRILLLTLDAFHTLFHPRLPVPIQYAQVAQSLDFPPHLCRNNIPTVDLAAKISTAFRAAYKHESATRLNFGRNVVGFGGPREWWGNVIRECFKTVAREDDALASKGKTVGRAEVDVEIEVPEELVQRLLKRFESREGYLLYPDVEAFMTRMRRWRVGRRLYGSSDGSRGFERVIVGVISNSDDRNANILSSLGL
;
A
#
# COMPACT_ATOMS: atom_id res chain seq x y z
N MET A 1 13.20 16.44 -41.16
CA MET A 1 13.06 16.59 -39.70
C MET A 1 12.88 15.21 -39.08
N PRO A 2 13.50 14.95 -37.92
CA PRO A 2 13.35 13.68 -37.21
C PRO A 2 11.91 13.46 -36.70
N PRO A 3 11.49 12.20 -36.47
CA PRO A 3 10.17 11.88 -35.96
C PRO A 3 9.93 12.50 -34.59
N ARG A 4 8.78 13.14 -34.39
CA ARG A 4 8.40 13.72 -33.09
C ARG A 4 7.84 12.65 -32.18
N ILE A 5 8.56 12.32 -31.10
CA ILE A 5 8.13 11.35 -30.10
C ILE A 5 7.63 12.10 -28.86
N LEU A 6 6.45 11.72 -28.36
CA LEU A 6 5.97 12.12 -27.04
C LEU A 6 6.27 11.01 -26.05
N LEU A 7 7.08 11.29 -25.04
CA LEU A 7 7.23 10.46 -23.85
C LEU A 7 6.38 11.06 -22.73
N LEU A 8 5.43 10.28 -22.23
CA LEU A 8 4.59 10.64 -21.10
C LEU A 8 4.88 9.70 -19.93
N THR A 9 5.41 10.27 -18.86
CA THR A 9 5.70 9.56 -17.61
C THR A 9 4.67 9.96 -16.57
N LEU A 10 4.02 8.98 -15.95
CA LEU A 10 2.99 9.19 -14.95
C LEU A 10 3.47 8.66 -13.61
N ASP A 11 3.18 9.37 -12.53
CA ASP A 11 3.18 8.74 -11.21
C ASP A 11 2.03 7.72 -11.13
N ALA A 12 2.06 6.84 -10.14
CA ALA A 12 1.11 5.75 -9.98
C ALA A 12 0.12 6.01 -8.85
N PHE A 13 0.60 6.02 -7.61
CA PHE A 13 -0.26 6.15 -6.43
C PHE A 13 -0.85 7.55 -6.35
N HIS A 14 -2.16 7.68 -6.09
CA HIS A 14 -2.90 8.94 -6.14
C HIS A 14 -2.86 9.68 -7.50
N THR A 15 -2.44 9.00 -8.57
CA THR A 15 -2.50 9.51 -9.94
C THR A 15 -3.29 8.55 -10.84
N LEU A 16 -2.91 7.29 -10.87
CA LEU A 16 -3.59 6.23 -11.64
C LEU A 16 -4.55 5.42 -10.76
N PHE A 17 -4.17 5.17 -9.52
CA PHE A 17 -4.98 4.40 -8.59
C PHE A 17 -4.91 4.96 -7.18
N HIS A 18 -5.91 4.60 -6.37
CA HIS A 18 -6.00 4.98 -4.96
C HIS A 18 -6.48 3.80 -4.10
N PRO A 19 -6.28 3.82 -2.77
CA PRO A 19 -6.83 2.81 -1.89
C PRO A 19 -8.36 2.77 -2.03
N ARG A 20 -8.94 1.57 -2.12
CA ARG A 20 -10.40 1.40 -2.26
C ARG A 20 -11.18 1.81 -1.01
N LEU A 21 -10.51 1.71 0.14
CA LEU A 21 -10.92 2.15 1.46
C LEU A 21 -9.69 2.74 2.16
N PRO A 22 -9.85 3.58 3.20
CA PRO A 22 -8.71 4.03 4.00
C PRO A 22 -7.84 2.85 4.44
N VAL A 23 -6.52 2.96 4.27
CA VAL A 23 -5.57 1.87 4.56
C VAL A 23 -5.79 1.26 5.95
N PRO A 24 -5.96 2.05 7.04
CA PRO A 24 -6.18 1.48 8.36
C PRO A 24 -7.50 0.68 8.49
N ILE A 25 -8.54 1.04 7.74
CA ILE A 25 -9.81 0.29 7.70
C ILE A 25 -9.59 -1.07 7.06
N GLN A 26 -8.83 -1.12 5.95
CA GLN A 26 -8.50 -2.38 5.30
C GLN A 26 -7.63 -3.27 6.20
N TYR A 27 -6.71 -2.68 6.98
CA TYR A 27 -5.92 -3.40 7.98
C TYR A 27 -6.81 -3.99 9.07
N ALA A 28 -7.71 -3.17 9.64
CA ALA A 28 -8.66 -3.59 10.66
C ALA A 28 -9.55 -4.76 10.19
N GLN A 29 -10.03 -4.73 8.94
CA GLN A 29 -10.84 -5.81 8.37
C GLN A 29 -10.09 -7.15 8.31
N VAL A 30 -8.79 -7.15 7.92
CA VAL A 30 -8.00 -8.39 7.91
C VAL A 30 -7.75 -8.87 9.33
N ALA A 31 -7.40 -7.97 10.23
CA ALA A 31 -7.10 -8.29 11.62
C ALA A 31 -8.31 -8.89 12.35
N GLN A 32 -9.50 -8.29 12.18
CA GLN A 32 -10.76 -8.82 12.72
C GLN A 32 -11.12 -10.18 12.13
N SER A 33 -10.81 -10.45 10.85
CA SER A 33 -11.04 -11.78 10.25
C SER A 33 -10.15 -12.89 10.84
N LEU A 34 -9.16 -12.52 11.65
CA LEU A 34 -8.24 -13.41 12.34
C LEU A 34 -8.33 -13.26 13.87
N ASP A 35 -9.39 -12.59 14.37
CA ASP A 35 -9.61 -12.32 15.79
C ASP A 35 -8.40 -11.66 16.50
N PHE A 36 -7.68 -10.78 15.79
CA PHE A 36 -6.49 -10.09 16.30
C PHE A 36 -6.66 -8.56 16.27
N PRO A 37 -6.33 -7.82 17.34
CA PRO A 37 -5.89 -8.30 18.66
C PRO A 37 -7.01 -9.00 19.47
N PRO A 38 -6.69 -10.01 20.31
CA PRO A 38 -7.69 -10.92 20.86
C PRO A 38 -8.71 -10.30 21.83
N HIS A 39 -8.34 -9.33 22.67
CA HIS A 39 -9.29 -8.75 23.62
C HIS A 39 -10.19 -7.70 22.95
N LEU A 40 -9.63 -6.83 22.10
CA LEU A 40 -10.42 -5.90 21.30
C LEU A 40 -11.43 -6.64 20.41
N CYS A 41 -11.01 -7.70 19.73
CA CYS A 41 -11.89 -8.46 18.83
C CYS A 41 -12.98 -9.22 19.61
N ARG A 42 -12.64 -9.87 20.74
CA ARG A 42 -13.64 -10.51 21.61
C ARG A 42 -14.69 -9.54 22.15
N ASN A 43 -14.32 -8.28 22.34
CA ASN A 43 -15.24 -7.22 22.78
C ASN A 43 -15.99 -6.54 21.61
N ASN A 44 -15.92 -7.10 20.39
CA ASN A 44 -16.58 -6.57 19.20
C ASN A 44 -16.26 -5.10 18.92
N ILE A 45 -14.98 -4.71 19.02
CA ILE A 45 -14.57 -3.35 18.66
C ILE A 45 -15.06 -2.97 17.25
N PRO A 46 -15.67 -1.79 17.06
CA PRO A 46 -16.01 -1.32 15.72
C PRO A 46 -14.76 -1.21 14.83
N THR A 47 -14.88 -1.60 13.56
CA THR A 47 -13.75 -1.56 12.60
C THR A 47 -13.09 -0.18 12.52
N VAL A 48 -13.88 0.90 12.65
CA VAL A 48 -13.38 2.28 12.62
C VAL A 48 -12.50 2.62 13.83
N ASP A 49 -12.82 2.09 15.01
CA ASP A 49 -12.07 2.34 16.24
C ASP A 49 -10.76 1.56 16.25
N LEU A 50 -10.80 0.30 15.78
CA LEU A 50 -9.58 -0.49 15.55
C LEU A 50 -8.69 0.17 14.49
N ALA A 51 -9.28 0.67 13.40
CA ALA A 51 -8.55 1.40 12.36
C ALA A 51 -7.89 2.68 12.89
N ALA A 52 -8.51 3.40 13.83
CA ALA A 52 -7.90 4.58 14.45
C ALA A 52 -6.63 4.20 15.25
N LYS A 53 -6.69 3.11 16.04
CA LYS A 53 -5.53 2.56 16.75
C LYS A 53 -4.41 2.13 15.79
N ILE A 54 -4.77 1.38 14.75
CA ILE A 54 -3.84 0.94 13.70
C ILE A 54 -3.19 2.14 13.00
N SER A 55 -3.96 3.20 12.67
CA SER A 55 -3.43 4.39 12.02
C SER A 55 -2.30 5.06 12.82
N THR A 56 -2.48 5.17 14.14
CA THR A 56 -1.47 5.73 15.04
C THR A 56 -0.23 4.84 15.11
N ALA A 57 -0.41 3.55 15.36
CA ALA A 57 0.70 2.59 15.45
C ALA A 57 1.48 2.46 14.13
N PHE A 58 0.77 2.44 13.00
CA PHE A 58 1.36 2.35 11.67
C PHE A 58 2.28 3.53 11.37
N ARG A 59 1.88 4.76 11.71
CA ARG A 59 2.73 5.95 11.50
C ARG A 59 4.05 5.84 12.26
N ALA A 60 4.01 5.36 13.49
CA ALA A 60 5.20 5.15 14.30
C ALA A 60 6.10 4.06 13.70
N ALA A 61 5.54 2.89 13.37
CA ALA A 61 6.26 1.78 12.77
C ALA A 61 6.87 2.16 11.41
N TYR A 62 6.11 2.82 10.55
CA TYR A 62 6.59 3.30 9.25
C TYR A 62 7.75 4.28 9.41
N LYS A 63 7.64 5.25 10.32
CA LYS A 63 8.70 6.24 10.56
C LYS A 63 9.97 5.56 11.06
N HIS A 64 9.84 4.60 11.96
CA HIS A 64 10.96 3.83 12.49
C HIS A 64 11.66 3.03 11.38
N GLU A 65 10.92 2.21 10.63
CA GLU A 65 11.50 1.37 9.57
C GLU A 65 12.10 2.22 8.44
N SER A 66 11.46 3.36 8.10
CA SER A 66 11.99 4.31 7.12
C SER A 66 13.31 4.94 7.55
N ALA A 67 13.49 5.23 8.84
CA ALA A 67 14.73 5.78 9.37
C ALA A 67 15.84 4.72 9.42
N THR A 68 15.49 3.48 9.73
CA THR A 68 16.45 2.37 9.87
C THR A 68 16.90 1.81 8.52
N ARG A 69 15.98 1.72 7.54
CA ARG A 69 16.22 1.12 6.22
C ARG A 69 15.60 1.98 5.12
N LEU A 70 16.41 2.88 4.56
CA LEU A 70 16.01 3.75 3.45
C LEU A 70 15.61 2.95 2.20
N ASN A 71 14.77 3.55 1.35
CA ASN A 71 14.34 2.99 0.07
C ASN A 71 13.87 1.52 0.17
N PHE A 72 13.00 1.24 1.13
CA PHE A 72 12.41 -0.09 1.35
C PHE A 72 13.46 -1.21 1.56
N GLY A 73 14.65 -0.85 2.05
CA GLY A 73 15.74 -1.80 2.28
C GLY A 73 16.38 -2.39 1.02
N ARG A 74 16.12 -1.84 -0.18
CA ARG A 74 16.63 -2.40 -1.46
C ARG A 74 18.16 -2.54 -1.52
N ASN A 75 18.89 -1.64 -0.86
CA ASN A 75 20.35 -1.60 -0.91
C ASN A 75 20.99 -2.21 0.34
N VAL A 76 20.24 -2.97 1.14
CA VAL A 76 20.74 -3.62 2.35
C VAL A 76 21.10 -5.07 2.01
N VAL A 77 22.40 -5.38 2.02
CA VAL A 77 22.91 -6.73 1.71
C VAL A 77 22.33 -7.74 2.70
N GLY A 78 21.78 -8.84 2.18
CA GLY A 78 21.19 -9.92 2.99
C GLY A 78 19.79 -9.64 3.53
N PHE A 79 19.18 -8.50 3.19
CA PHE A 79 17.80 -8.17 3.57
C PHE A 79 16.82 -8.57 2.46
N GLY A 80 15.64 -9.07 2.81
CA GLY A 80 14.58 -9.53 1.90
C GLY A 80 13.83 -8.43 1.15
N GLY A 81 14.43 -7.24 1.05
CA GLY A 81 13.94 -6.13 0.25
C GLY A 81 12.58 -5.57 0.69
N PRO A 82 11.82 -4.96 -0.23
CA PRO A 82 10.59 -4.25 0.11
C PRO A 82 9.51 -5.11 0.79
N ARG A 83 9.42 -6.40 0.43
CA ARG A 83 8.42 -7.30 1.03
C ARG A 83 8.71 -7.52 2.52
N GLU A 84 9.97 -7.78 2.87
CA GLU A 84 10.39 -7.89 4.27
C GLU A 84 10.21 -6.55 5.01
N TRP A 85 10.60 -5.45 4.38
CA TRP A 85 10.44 -4.10 4.92
C TRP A 85 8.99 -3.80 5.31
N TRP A 86 8.04 -4.04 4.41
CA TRP A 86 6.62 -3.85 4.70
C TRP A 86 6.10 -4.85 5.72
N GLY A 87 6.61 -6.09 5.71
CA GLY A 87 6.33 -7.07 6.76
C GLY A 87 6.72 -6.57 8.15
N ASN A 88 7.89 -5.95 8.28
CA ASN A 88 8.36 -5.37 9.56
C ASN A 88 7.47 -4.22 10.03
N VAL A 89 7.09 -3.31 9.13
CA VAL A 89 6.14 -2.23 9.46
C VAL A 89 4.80 -2.79 9.96
N ILE A 90 4.27 -3.82 9.30
CA ILE A 90 3.00 -4.45 9.70
C ILE A 90 3.15 -5.14 11.06
N ARG A 91 4.21 -5.93 11.26
CA ARG A 91 4.46 -6.61 12.55
C ARG A 91 4.58 -5.62 13.69
N GLU A 92 5.42 -4.60 13.56
CA GLU A 92 5.60 -3.61 14.63
C GLU A 92 4.32 -2.82 14.90
N CYS A 93 3.57 -2.44 13.86
CA CYS A 93 2.25 -1.82 14.01
C CYS A 93 1.32 -2.67 14.88
N PHE A 94 1.16 -3.95 14.54
CA PHE A 94 0.23 -4.84 15.24
C PHE A 94 0.72 -5.27 16.62
N LYS A 95 2.03 -5.39 16.84
CA LYS A 95 2.62 -5.55 18.18
C LYS A 95 2.22 -4.38 19.08
N THR A 96 2.34 -3.14 18.60
CA THR A 96 1.94 -1.96 19.39
C THR A 96 0.45 -1.99 19.74
N VAL A 97 -0.43 -2.25 18.76
CA VAL A 97 -1.88 -2.29 19.01
C VAL A 97 -2.24 -3.40 20.01
N ALA A 98 -1.63 -4.58 19.91
CA ALA A 98 -1.86 -5.68 20.84
C ALA A 98 -1.30 -5.41 22.25
N ARG A 99 -0.15 -4.72 22.38
CA ARG A 99 0.36 -4.28 23.70
C ARG A 99 -0.62 -3.33 24.39
N GLU A 100 -1.21 -2.41 23.64
CA GLU A 100 -2.25 -1.52 24.17
C GLU A 100 -3.52 -2.29 24.56
N ASP A 101 -3.89 -3.32 23.80
CA ASP A 101 -5.02 -4.20 24.10
C ASP A 101 -4.82 -4.96 25.41
N ASP A 102 -3.67 -5.62 25.58
CA ASP A 102 -3.33 -6.36 26.80
C ASP A 102 -3.24 -5.45 28.03
N ALA A 103 -2.69 -4.24 27.87
CA ALA A 103 -2.64 -3.24 28.93
C ALA A 103 -4.05 -2.77 29.35
N LEU A 104 -4.98 -2.63 28.39
CA LEU A 104 -6.38 -2.30 28.67
C LEU A 104 -7.10 -3.45 29.37
N ALA A 105 -6.86 -4.70 28.95
CA ALA A 105 -7.44 -5.88 29.58
C ALA A 105 -6.92 -6.12 31.01
N SER A 106 -5.70 -5.65 31.30
CA SER A 106 -5.05 -5.79 32.62
C SER A 106 -5.38 -4.65 33.59
N LYS A 107 -5.86 -3.48 33.09
CA LYS A 107 -6.37 -2.36 33.91
C LYS A 107 -7.65 -2.78 34.64
N GLY A 108 -7.48 -3.44 35.79
CA GLY A 108 -8.56 -3.97 36.62
C GLY A 108 -8.14 -5.18 37.46
N LYS A 109 -7.00 -5.82 37.13
CA LYS A 109 -6.39 -6.89 37.92
C LYS A 109 -5.25 -6.30 38.76
N THR A 110 -5.47 -6.08 40.05
CA THR A 110 -4.40 -5.86 41.04
C THR A 110 -3.61 -7.15 41.19
N VAL A 111 -2.61 -7.37 40.35
CA VAL A 111 -1.64 -8.45 40.53
C VAL A 111 -0.25 -7.83 40.71
N GLY A 112 0.40 -8.26 41.78
CA GLY A 112 1.74 -7.82 42.17
C GLY A 112 2.72 -7.96 41.02
N ARG A 113 3.41 -6.84 40.78
CA ARG A 113 4.66 -6.64 40.05
C ARG A 113 5.45 -7.92 39.75
N ALA A 114 5.24 -8.45 38.55
CA ALA A 114 6.26 -9.10 37.75
C ALA A 114 5.96 -8.70 36.30
N GLU A 115 6.64 -7.64 35.84
CA GLU A 115 6.71 -7.27 34.42
C GLU A 115 7.46 -8.40 33.71
N VAL A 116 6.73 -9.47 33.38
CA VAL A 116 7.17 -10.38 32.35
C VAL A 116 6.81 -9.67 31.05
N ASP A 117 7.83 -9.24 30.29
CA ASP A 117 7.66 -8.84 28.90
C ASP A 117 7.03 -10.02 28.16
N VAL A 118 5.69 -10.08 28.12
CA VAL A 118 5.00 -11.07 27.32
C VAL A 118 5.29 -10.69 25.87
N GLU A 119 6.10 -11.53 25.22
CA GLU A 119 6.38 -11.36 23.81
C GLU A 119 5.08 -11.57 23.04
N ILE A 120 4.52 -10.46 22.53
CA ILE A 120 3.31 -10.52 21.72
C ILE A 120 3.68 -11.02 20.33
N GLU A 121 3.23 -12.24 20.04
CA GLU A 121 3.35 -12.84 18.71
C GLU A 121 2.23 -12.33 17.79
N VAL A 122 2.63 -11.65 16.70
CA VAL A 122 1.69 -11.24 15.64
C VAL A 122 1.53 -12.41 14.68
N PRO A 123 0.30 -12.87 14.39
CA PRO A 123 0.08 -13.98 13.46
C PRO A 123 0.72 -13.69 12.10
N GLU A 124 1.60 -14.57 11.62
CA GLU A 124 2.26 -14.36 10.33
C GLU A 124 1.23 -14.35 9.18
N GLU A 125 0.12 -15.08 9.32
CA GLU A 125 -0.99 -15.03 8.37
C GLU A 125 -1.57 -13.62 8.20
N LEU A 126 -1.65 -12.81 9.26
CA LEU A 126 -2.10 -11.42 9.18
C LEU A 126 -1.18 -10.59 8.29
N VAL A 127 0.14 -10.75 8.49
CA VAL A 127 1.17 -10.07 7.70
C VAL A 127 1.05 -10.47 6.23
N GLN A 128 0.98 -11.77 5.95
CA GLN A 128 0.90 -12.30 4.58
C GLN A 128 -0.39 -11.87 3.87
N ARG A 129 -1.55 -11.90 4.54
CA ARG A 129 -2.83 -11.45 3.98
C ARG A 129 -2.81 -9.95 3.65
N LEU A 130 -2.20 -9.13 4.50
CA LEU A 130 -2.07 -7.70 4.24
C LEU A 130 -1.12 -7.40 3.09
N LEU A 131 0.06 -8.04 3.05
CA LEU A 131 0.99 -7.90 1.93
C LEU A 131 0.30 -8.25 0.61
N LYS A 132 -0.39 -9.40 0.55
CA LYS A 132 -1.12 -9.85 -0.63
C LYS A 132 -2.24 -8.91 -1.04
N ARG A 133 -3.03 -8.41 -0.08
CA ARG A 133 -4.11 -7.44 -0.35
C ARG A 133 -3.58 -6.19 -1.05
N PHE A 134 -2.47 -5.64 -0.54
CA PHE A 134 -1.83 -4.44 -1.09
C PHE A 134 -0.87 -4.71 -2.26
N GLU A 135 -0.92 -5.92 -2.85
CA GLU A 135 -0.24 -6.26 -4.10
C GLU A 135 -1.19 -6.26 -5.31
N SER A 136 -2.48 -5.96 -5.12
CA SER A 136 -3.49 -6.11 -6.18
C SER A 136 -4.72 -5.20 -6.03
N ARG A 137 -5.68 -5.35 -6.94
CA ARG A 137 -7.04 -4.77 -6.93
C ARG A 137 -7.83 -5.02 -5.64
N GLU A 138 -7.40 -5.97 -4.81
CA GLU A 138 -7.98 -6.16 -3.47
C GLU A 138 -7.81 -4.90 -2.62
N GLY A 139 -6.68 -4.19 -2.74
CA GLY A 139 -6.37 -2.98 -1.97
C GLY A 139 -6.79 -1.66 -2.62
N TYR A 140 -6.99 -1.66 -3.95
CA TYR A 140 -6.97 -0.44 -4.77
C TYR A 140 -8.08 -0.38 -5.83
N LEU A 141 -8.35 0.82 -6.31
CA LEU A 141 -9.21 1.14 -7.46
C LEU A 141 -8.51 2.15 -8.38
N LEU A 142 -8.83 2.12 -9.67
CA LEU A 142 -8.44 3.18 -10.60
C LEU A 142 -9.25 4.45 -10.35
N TYR A 143 -8.68 5.62 -10.66
CA TYR A 143 -9.49 6.82 -10.80
C TYR A 143 -10.45 6.69 -12.01
N PRO A 144 -11.67 7.26 -11.94
CA PRO A 144 -12.72 7.03 -12.96
C PRO A 144 -12.32 7.36 -14.41
N ASP A 145 -11.40 8.30 -14.59
CA ASP A 145 -10.95 8.80 -15.90
C ASP A 145 -9.75 8.04 -16.48
N VAL A 146 -9.07 7.22 -15.68
CA VAL A 146 -7.82 6.55 -16.06
C VAL A 146 -8.03 5.54 -17.18
N GLU A 147 -9.13 4.78 -17.17
CA GLU A 147 -9.42 3.81 -18.25
C GLU A 147 -9.62 4.52 -19.60
N ALA A 148 -10.39 5.60 -19.63
CA ALA A 148 -10.64 6.38 -20.83
C ALA A 148 -9.35 7.04 -21.34
N PHE A 149 -8.54 7.56 -20.42
CA PHE A 149 -7.23 8.12 -20.72
C PHE A 149 -6.29 7.06 -21.33
N MET A 150 -6.12 5.91 -20.69
CA MET A 150 -5.23 4.84 -21.15
C MET A 150 -5.69 4.25 -22.49
N THR A 151 -7.00 4.10 -22.69
CA THR A 151 -7.57 3.70 -23.99
C THR A 151 -7.19 4.69 -25.09
N ARG A 152 -7.27 5.99 -24.82
CA ARG A 152 -6.87 7.04 -25.76
C ARG A 152 -5.38 6.97 -26.07
N MET A 153 -4.53 6.80 -25.06
CA MET A 153 -3.08 6.65 -25.24
C MET A 153 -2.72 5.40 -26.07
N ARG A 154 -3.38 4.26 -25.81
CA ARG A 154 -3.18 3.02 -26.59
C ARG A 154 -3.56 3.21 -28.07
N ARG A 155 -4.67 3.89 -28.36
CA ARG A 155 -5.05 4.26 -29.74
C ARG A 155 -3.98 5.12 -30.40
N TRP A 156 -3.42 6.08 -29.66
CA TRP A 156 -2.37 6.98 -30.17
C TRP A 156 -1.03 6.30 -30.39
N ARG A 157 -0.74 5.23 -29.63
CA ARG A 157 0.43 4.38 -29.82
C ARG A 157 0.32 3.50 -31.09
N VAL A 158 -0.87 3.02 -31.43
CA VAL A 158 -1.11 2.11 -32.57
C VAL A 158 -1.39 2.87 -33.87
N GLY A 159 -2.00 4.05 -33.80
CA GLY A 159 -2.32 4.87 -34.97
C GLY A 159 -1.08 5.51 -35.60
N ARG A 160 -0.74 5.14 -36.84
CA ARG A 160 0.19 5.91 -37.68
C ARG A 160 -0.46 7.26 -38.00
N ARG A 161 0.04 8.34 -37.39
CA ARG A 161 -0.35 9.76 -37.58
C ARG A 161 -1.67 10.14 -36.91
N LEU A 162 -1.59 10.70 -35.72
CA LEU A 162 -2.70 11.41 -35.10
C LEU A 162 -2.27 12.85 -34.84
N TYR A 163 -3.07 13.76 -35.39
CA TYR A 163 -2.89 15.22 -35.46
C TYR A 163 -1.95 15.72 -36.56
N GLY A 164 -2.51 16.01 -37.73
CA GLY A 164 -2.22 17.29 -38.36
C GLY A 164 -3.18 18.30 -37.73
N SER A 165 -2.67 19.36 -37.09
CA SER A 165 -3.54 20.49 -36.77
C SER A 165 -4.16 21.00 -38.07
N SER A 166 -5.41 21.48 -38.03
CA SER A 166 -5.97 22.33 -39.09
C SER A 166 -5.11 23.57 -39.39
N ASP A 167 -4.16 23.87 -38.50
CA ASP A 167 -3.14 24.93 -38.55
C ASP A 167 -1.78 24.48 -39.11
N GLY A 168 -1.69 23.32 -39.79
CA GLY A 168 -0.44 22.86 -40.42
C GLY A 168 0.66 22.37 -39.44
N SER A 169 0.39 22.38 -38.13
CA SER A 169 1.30 21.80 -37.12
C SER A 169 1.37 20.26 -37.24
N ARG A 170 2.59 19.72 -37.36
CA ARG A 170 2.84 18.27 -37.38
C ARG A 170 2.77 17.72 -35.95
N GLY A 171 1.79 16.86 -35.68
CA GLY A 171 1.64 16.15 -34.41
C GLY A 171 2.73 15.10 -34.15
N PHE A 172 2.57 14.35 -33.06
CA PHE A 172 3.52 13.32 -32.66
C PHE A 172 3.38 12.06 -33.52
N GLU A 173 4.51 11.51 -33.96
CA GLU A 173 4.59 10.29 -34.77
C GLU A 173 4.58 9.03 -33.90
N ARG A 174 4.92 9.17 -32.62
CA ARG A 174 4.93 8.08 -31.63
C ARG A 174 4.61 8.62 -30.24
N VAL A 175 3.72 7.95 -29.52
CA VAL A 175 3.46 8.19 -28.10
C VAL A 175 3.95 6.99 -27.29
N ILE A 176 4.79 7.24 -26.30
CA ILE A 176 5.28 6.27 -25.33
C ILE A 176 4.75 6.70 -23.96
N VAL A 177 4.06 5.79 -23.28
CA VAL A 177 3.58 6.01 -21.92
C VAL A 177 4.32 5.06 -20.99
N GLY A 178 4.83 5.60 -19.88
CA GLY A 178 5.49 4.83 -18.82
C GLY A 178 5.08 5.34 -17.45
N VAL A 179 5.36 4.54 -16.43
CA VAL A 179 5.14 4.89 -15.02
C VAL A 179 6.48 5.13 -14.35
N ILE A 180 6.61 6.26 -13.65
CA ILE A 180 7.76 6.59 -12.79
C ILE A 180 7.19 7.00 -11.44
N SER A 181 7.39 6.16 -10.43
CA SER A 181 6.81 6.35 -9.10
C SER A 181 7.81 5.98 -8.01
N ASN A 182 7.88 6.80 -6.95
CA ASN A 182 8.67 6.48 -5.76
C ASN A 182 7.94 5.42 -4.94
N SER A 183 8.16 4.17 -5.32
CA SER A 183 7.40 3.02 -4.85
C SER A 183 8.27 1.77 -4.86
N ASP A 184 7.81 0.74 -4.17
CA ASP A 184 8.40 -0.59 -4.28
C ASP A 184 7.90 -1.35 -5.54
N ASP A 185 8.37 -2.58 -5.72
CA ASP A 185 8.14 -3.38 -6.94
C ASP A 185 6.67 -3.76 -7.16
N ARG A 186 5.79 -3.56 -6.17
CA ARG A 186 4.39 -4.00 -6.26
C ARG A 186 3.56 -3.19 -7.24
N ASN A 187 3.97 -1.96 -7.60
CA ASN A 187 3.20 -1.11 -8.50
C ASN A 187 2.90 -1.78 -9.85
N ALA A 188 3.83 -2.57 -10.40
CA ALA A 188 3.60 -3.31 -11.64
C ALA A 188 2.46 -4.34 -11.48
N ASN A 189 2.47 -5.09 -10.37
CA ASN A 189 1.43 -6.08 -10.05
C ASN A 189 0.07 -5.41 -9.78
N ILE A 190 0.07 -4.28 -9.06
CA ILE A 190 -1.15 -3.51 -8.79
C ILE A 190 -1.76 -3.03 -10.11
N LEU A 191 -0.97 -2.37 -10.97
CA LEU A 191 -1.45 -1.86 -12.27
C LEU A 191 -1.96 -2.98 -13.17
N SER A 192 -1.23 -4.09 -13.28
CA SER A 192 -1.66 -5.27 -14.05
C SER A 192 -2.96 -5.84 -13.50
N SER A 193 -3.07 -5.96 -12.18
CA SER A 193 -4.30 -6.42 -11.54
C SER A 193 -5.45 -5.43 -11.75
N LEU A 194 -5.21 -4.15 -11.99
CA LEU A 194 -6.24 -3.15 -12.31
C LEU A 194 -6.57 -3.09 -13.81
N GLY A 195 -5.91 -3.90 -14.65
CA GLY A 195 -6.16 -3.99 -16.09
C GLY A 195 -5.33 -3.03 -16.97
N LEU A 196 -4.31 -2.39 -16.39
CA LEU A 196 -3.42 -1.46 -17.09
C LEU A 196 -2.19 -2.14 -17.69
#